data_AF-A0A974CMT5-F1
#
_entry.id   AF-A0A974CMT5-F1
#
_cell.length_a   1.000
_cell.length_b   1.000
_cell.length_c   1.000
_cell.angle_alpha   90.00
_cell.angle_beta   90.00
_cell.angle_gamma   90.00
#
_symmetry.space_group_name_H-M   'P 1'
#
loop_
_entity.id
_entity.type
_entity.pdbx_description
1 polymer ?
#
loop_
_entity_poly.entity_id
_entity_poly.type
_entity_poly.pdbx_seq_one_letter_code
_entity_poly.pdbx_strand_id
1 'polypeptide(L)'
;MSNKKKITLLHFSVVTGLLHFAGIIGLLHFAGVSSLLDFVGLTVPCHFAGVTGLFHFAGVTCLLHFAGVTSLLHFARVSTLLHFVGLTDPCHFAGVTRLLHFAGVTGLLHFAGVTGLLHFAGVTGLLHFAGVTGLLHFAGVTGLLHFVGLTDPFHFAVLTSLLHFARSHVYFRLLESYYQPLCSLYFTIYY
;
A
#
# COMPACT_ATOMS: atom_id res chain seq x y z
N MET A 1 -8.02 -38.17 17.43
CA MET A 1 -9.04 -37.11 17.62
C MET A 1 -8.40 -35.77 17.26
N SER A 2 -8.82 -35.16 16.15
CA SER A 2 -8.26 -33.88 15.69
C SER A 2 -8.77 -32.75 16.58
N ASN A 3 -7.87 -32.16 17.37
CA ASN A 3 -8.15 -31.03 18.23
C ASN A 3 -8.26 -29.77 17.37
N LYS A 4 -9.42 -29.56 16.73
CA LYS A 4 -9.68 -28.34 15.96
C LYS A 4 -9.68 -27.15 16.93
N LYS A 5 -8.58 -26.40 16.99
CA LYS A 5 -8.55 -25.08 17.63
C LYS A 5 -9.69 -24.26 17.03
N LYS A 6 -10.70 -23.92 17.85
CA LYS A 6 -11.75 -22.96 17.44
C LYS A 6 -11.07 -21.62 17.20
N ILE A 7 -11.01 -21.20 15.95
CA ILE A 7 -10.64 -19.83 15.59
C ILE A 7 -11.87 -18.96 15.87
N THR A 8 -11.74 -17.98 16.75
CA THR A 8 -12.78 -16.97 16.98
C THR A 8 -12.80 -16.01 15.80
N LEU A 9 -13.97 -15.81 15.18
CA LEU A 9 -14.23 -14.78 14.17
C LEU A 9 -15.05 -13.67 14.82
N LEU A 10 -14.56 -12.44 14.78
CA LEU A 10 -15.31 -11.26 15.17
C LEU A 10 -15.74 -10.51 13.91
N HIS A 11 -17.05 -10.34 13.77
CA HIS A 11 -17.66 -9.65 12.64
C HIS A 11 -18.28 -8.34 13.12
N PHE A 12 -17.83 -7.23 12.53
CA PHE A 12 -18.34 -5.90 12.79
C PHE A 12 -19.02 -5.38 11.52
N SER A 13 -20.31 -5.09 11.61
CA SER A 13 -21.09 -4.46 10.56
C SER A 13 -21.56 -3.09 11.01
N VAL A 14 -21.44 -2.08 10.16
CA VAL A 14 -21.91 -0.71 10.43
C VAL A 14 -21.24 -0.15 11.68
N VAL A 15 -19.94 0.10 11.56
CA VAL A 15 -19.14 0.68 12.64
C VAL A 15 -19.06 2.19 12.46
N THR A 16 -19.56 2.93 13.44
CA THR A 16 -19.45 4.40 13.49
C THR A 16 -18.83 4.85 14.80
N GLY A 17 -18.12 5.98 14.78
CA GLY A 17 -17.54 6.60 15.98
C GLY A 17 -16.03 6.46 16.07
N LEU A 18 -15.50 6.36 17.28
CA LEU A 18 -14.07 6.22 17.58
C LEU A 18 -13.85 4.87 18.25
N LEU A 19 -13.04 3.99 17.66
CA LEU A 19 -12.66 2.73 18.30
C LEU A 19 -11.16 2.51 18.28
N HIS A 20 -10.67 1.93 19.36
CA HIS A 20 -9.30 1.51 19.52
C HIS A 20 -9.24 0.00 19.72
N PHE A 21 -8.43 -0.69 18.92
CA PHE A 21 -8.21 -2.12 18.97
C PHE A 21 -6.74 -2.41 19.29
N ALA A 22 -6.51 -3.12 20.39
CA ALA A 22 -5.19 -3.58 20.80
C ALA A 22 -5.22 -5.06 21.20
N GLY A 23 -4.22 -5.83 20.75
CA GLY A 23 -4.02 -7.20 21.20
C GLY A 23 -5.14 -8.19 20.81
N ILE A 24 -5.83 -7.95 19.70
CA ILE A 24 -6.91 -8.83 19.24
C ILE A 24 -6.37 -10.21 18.84
N ILE A 25 -7.05 -11.28 19.28
CA ILE A 25 -6.80 -12.68 18.90
C ILE A 25 -8.01 -13.20 18.12
N GLY A 26 -7.79 -13.88 16.98
CA GLY A 26 -8.84 -14.40 16.09
C GLY A 26 -8.97 -13.61 14.78
N LEU A 27 -9.85 -14.03 13.87
CA LEU A 27 -10.06 -13.36 12.58
C LEU A 27 -10.97 -12.14 12.75
N LEU A 28 -10.63 -10.99 12.15
CA LEU A 28 -11.50 -9.81 12.13
C LEU A 28 -12.10 -9.57 10.75
N HIS A 29 -13.39 -9.28 10.71
CA HIS A 29 -14.08 -8.81 9.51
C HIS A 29 -14.86 -7.53 9.82
N PHE A 30 -14.61 -6.48 9.04
CA PHE A 30 -15.28 -5.20 9.13
C PHE A 30 -15.99 -4.92 7.80
N ALA A 31 -17.28 -4.63 7.87
CA ALA A 31 -18.09 -4.21 6.72
C ALA A 31 -18.84 -2.92 7.01
N GLY A 32 -18.74 -1.92 6.13
CA GLY A 32 -19.43 -0.65 6.28
C GLY A 32 -18.91 0.14 7.47
N VAL A 33 -17.64 0.53 7.42
CA VAL A 33 -17.02 1.31 8.49
C VAL A 33 -17.03 2.78 8.11
N SER A 34 -17.53 3.63 8.99
CA SER A 34 -17.54 5.10 8.87
C SER A 34 -17.06 5.71 10.18
N SER A 35 -15.77 5.55 10.47
CA SER A 35 -15.22 5.82 11.80
C SER A 35 -13.76 6.25 11.77
N LEU A 36 -13.30 6.73 12.92
CA LEU A 36 -11.87 6.84 13.22
C LEU A 36 -11.46 5.55 13.95
N LEU A 37 -10.57 4.75 13.34
CA LEU A 37 -10.09 3.50 13.93
C LEU A 37 -8.58 3.52 14.15
N ASP A 38 -8.18 3.10 15.34
CA ASP A 38 -6.78 2.89 15.67
C ASP A 38 -6.53 1.41 16.01
N PHE A 39 -5.64 0.77 15.25
CA PHE A 39 -5.19 -0.61 15.49
C PHE A 39 -3.72 -0.61 15.90
N VAL A 40 -3.42 -1.22 17.05
CA VAL A 40 -2.04 -1.37 17.54
C VAL A 40 -1.73 -2.84 17.81
N GLY A 41 -0.62 -3.32 17.25
CA GLY A 41 -0.15 -4.69 17.45
C GLY A 41 -1.07 -5.72 16.80
N LEU A 42 -1.52 -5.44 15.58
CA LEU A 42 -2.42 -6.32 14.85
C LEU A 42 -1.64 -7.55 14.36
N THR A 43 -1.92 -8.70 14.97
CA THR A 43 -1.23 -9.97 14.69
C THR A 43 -2.12 -11.02 14.04
N VAL A 44 -3.35 -10.62 13.68
CA VAL A 44 -4.37 -11.51 13.17
C VAL A 44 -4.92 -11.05 11.82
N PRO A 45 -5.24 -11.96 10.88
CA PRO A 45 -5.75 -11.55 9.59
C PRO A 45 -7.00 -10.67 9.75
N CYS A 46 -7.11 -9.62 8.94
CA CYS A 46 -8.27 -8.75 8.94
C CYS A 46 -8.76 -8.49 7.51
N HIS A 47 -10.07 -8.38 7.38
CA HIS A 47 -10.72 -7.98 6.14
C HIS A 47 -11.58 -6.74 6.40
N PHE A 48 -11.43 -5.74 5.55
CA PHE A 48 -12.17 -4.48 5.57
C PHE A 48 -12.87 -4.29 4.23
N ALA A 49 -14.20 -4.15 4.25
CA ALA A 49 -15.01 -3.89 3.06
C ALA A 49 -15.85 -2.62 3.25
N GLY A 50 -15.79 -1.70 2.29
CA GLY A 50 -16.55 -0.45 2.34
C GLY A 50 -16.16 0.38 3.55
N VAL A 51 -14.93 0.88 3.56
CA VAL A 51 -14.40 1.66 4.68
C VAL A 51 -14.19 3.11 4.31
N THR A 52 -14.73 3.97 5.15
CA THR A 52 -14.73 5.42 5.05
C THR A 52 -14.26 6.02 6.37
N GLY A 53 -13.45 7.08 6.32
CA GLY A 53 -12.94 7.76 7.52
C GLY A 53 -11.42 7.80 7.64
N LEU A 54 -10.92 7.68 8.86
CA LEU A 54 -9.49 7.81 9.19
C LEU A 54 -9.03 6.56 9.94
N PHE A 55 -8.01 5.88 9.43
CA PHE A 55 -7.53 4.66 10.04
C PHE A 55 -6.03 4.70 10.27
N HIS A 56 -5.63 4.37 11.49
CA HIS A 56 -4.23 4.22 11.84
C HIS A 56 -3.95 2.77 12.22
N PHE A 57 -2.90 2.20 11.62
CA PHE A 57 -2.43 0.85 11.87
C PHE A 57 -0.96 0.90 12.28
N ALA A 58 -0.64 0.43 13.48
CA ALA A 58 0.73 0.34 13.98
C ALA A 58 1.09 -1.09 14.37
N GLY A 59 2.23 -1.59 13.90
CA GLY A 59 2.71 -2.92 14.26
C GLY A 59 1.84 -4.04 13.68
N VAL A 60 1.63 -4.02 12.37
CA VAL A 60 0.83 -5.03 11.66
C VAL A 60 1.75 -6.17 11.23
N THR A 61 1.53 -7.36 11.75
CA THR A 61 2.32 -8.56 11.41
C THR A 61 1.51 -9.63 10.68
N CYS A 62 0.26 -9.32 10.33
CA CYS A 62 -0.73 -10.20 9.74
C CYS A 62 -1.29 -9.70 8.41
N LEU A 63 -1.89 -10.62 7.64
CA LEU A 63 -2.52 -10.28 6.38
C LEU A 63 -3.67 -9.28 6.58
N LEU A 64 -3.64 -8.15 5.87
CA LEU A 64 -4.79 -7.27 5.76
C LEU A 64 -5.29 -7.19 4.32
N HIS A 65 -6.60 -7.27 4.18
CA HIS A 65 -7.28 -7.08 2.91
C HIS A 65 -8.28 -5.92 3.04
N PHE A 66 -8.22 -5.00 2.10
CA PHE A 66 -9.11 -3.85 1.99
C PHE A 66 -9.79 -3.84 0.62
N ALA A 67 -11.12 -3.70 0.61
CA ALA A 67 -11.92 -3.55 -0.59
C ALA A 67 -12.86 -2.34 -0.46
N GLY A 68 -12.78 -1.40 -1.40
CA GLY A 68 -13.59 -0.18 -1.38
C GLY A 68 -13.21 0.72 -0.20
N VAL A 69 -12.04 1.32 -0.27
CA VAL A 69 -11.54 2.29 0.70
C VAL A 69 -11.75 3.69 0.14
N THR A 70 -12.42 4.55 0.88
CA THR A 70 -12.44 6.01 0.68
C THR A 70 -12.07 6.66 2.00
N SER A 71 -10.79 6.52 2.38
CA SER A 71 -10.30 6.82 3.71
C SER A 71 -8.86 7.28 3.68
N LEU A 72 -8.49 8.16 4.61
CA LEU A 72 -7.09 8.42 4.90
C LEU A 72 -6.54 7.26 5.73
N LEU A 73 -5.57 6.52 5.18
CA LEU A 73 -4.94 5.41 5.89
C LEU A 73 -3.49 5.74 6.26
N HIS A 74 -3.11 5.40 7.49
CA HIS A 74 -1.73 5.46 7.94
C HIS A 74 -1.29 4.11 8.48
N PHE A 75 -0.22 3.56 7.91
CA PHE A 75 0.39 2.31 8.33
C PHE A 75 1.82 2.56 8.80
N ALA A 76 2.13 2.10 10.01
CA ALA A 76 3.47 2.10 10.58
C ALA A 76 3.89 0.68 10.98
N ARG A 77 5.11 0.29 10.64
CA ARG A 77 5.72 -1.00 11.02
C ARG A 77 4.85 -2.18 10.56
N VAL A 78 4.73 -2.32 9.25
CA VAL A 78 4.03 -3.43 8.60
C VAL A 78 5.06 -4.48 8.20
N SER A 79 4.89 -5.74 8.61
CA SER A 79 5.87 -6.81 8.32
C SER A 79 5.24 -8.02 7.61
N THR A 80 4.31 -7.77 6.70
CA THR A 80 3.35 -8.77 6.22
C THR A 80 2.75 -8.42 4.85
N LEU A 81 1.74 -9.17 4.41
CA LEU A 81 1.01 -8.96 3.17
C LEU A 81 -0.12 -7.94 3.37
N LEU A 82 -0.13 -6.87 2.57
CA LEU A 82 -1.26 -5.95 2.43
C LEU A 82 -1.84 -6.00 1.03
N HIS A 83 -3.16 -6.09 0.93
CA HIS A 83 -3.88 -6.09 -0.33
C HIS A 83 -4.98 -5.02 -0.33
N PHE A 84 -4.95 -4.13 -1.31
CA PHE A 84 -5.93 -3.06 -1.51
C PHE A 84 -6.61 -3.20 -2.88
N VAL A 85 -7.94 -3.15 -2.89
CA VAL A 85 -8.77 -3.10 -4.10
C VAL A 85 -9.70 -1.90 -4.01
N GLY A 86 -9.60 -0.97 -4.96
CA GLY A 86 -10.43 0.23 -5.00
C GLY A 86 -10.12 1.15 -3.82
N LEU A 87 -8.94 1.77 -3.87
CA LEU A 87 -8.50 2.75 -2.89
C LEU A 87 -8.62 4.15 -3.47
N THR A 88 -9.41 4.96 -2.80
CA THR A 88 -9.53 6.40 -3.04
C THR A 88 -9.06 7.09 -1.77
N ASP A 89 -8.38 8.22 -1.90
CA ASP A 89 -7.81 9.05 -0.82
C ASP A 89 -6.35 8.75 -0.44
N PRO A 90 -5.68 9.67 0.28
CA PRO A 90 -4.27 9.53 0.61
C PRO A 90 -3.97 8.36 1.55
N CYS A 91 -2.90 7.63 1.26
CA CYS A 91 -2.38 6.61 2.16
C CYS A 91 -0.88 6.76 2.39
N HIS A 92 -0.48 6.57 3.65
CA HIS A 92 0.90 6.65 4.08
C HIS A 92 1.36 5.32 4.68
N PHE A 93 2.53 4.87 4.25
CA PHE A 93 3.15 3.63 4.69
C PHE A 93 4.58 3.92 5.16
N ALA A 94 4.88 3.60 6.42
CA ALA A 94 6.19 3.74 7.02
C ALA A 94 6.70 2.41 7.58
N GLY A 95 7.92 2.02 7.18
CA GLY A 95 8.56 0.79 7.67
C GLY A 95 7.79 -0.44 7.23
N VAL A 96 7.66 -0.63 5.92
CA VAL A 96 6.98 -1.81 5.36
C VAL A 96 8.00 -2.86 4.97
N THR A 97 7.78 -4.09 5.42
CA THR A 97 8.54 -5.26 5.05
C THR A 97 7.60 -6.28 4.42
N ARG A 98 8.05 -6.91 3.31
CA ARG A 98 7.38 -7.97 2.53
C ARG A 98 6.58 -7.49 1.31
N LEU A 99 5.25 -7.64 1.26
CA LEU A 99 4.48 -7.53 0.01
C LEU A 99 3.29 -6.59 0.17
N LEU A 100 3.19 -5.61 -0.73
CA LEU A 100 1.96 -4.85 -0.92
C LEU A 100 1.47 -4.98 -2.35
N HIS A 101 0.15 -5.09 -2.47
CA HIS A 101 -0.53 -5.12 -3.74
C HIS A 101 -1.68 -4.11 -3.73
N PHE A 102 -1.70 -3.28 -4.76
CA PHE A 102 -2.72 -2.27 -4.99
C PHE A 102 -3.36 -2.49 -6.35
N ALA A 103 -4.69 -2.56 -6.39
CA ALA A 103 -5.48 -2.61 -7.62
C ALA A 103 -6.54 -1.50 -7.60
N GLY A 104 -6.51 -0.61 -8.59
CA GLY A 104 -7.43 0.52 -8.70
C GLY A 104 -7.19 1.53 -7.58
N VAL A 105 -6.20 2.40 -7.77
CA VAL A 105 -5.88 3.49 -6.84
C VAL A 105 -6.16 4.83 -7.49
N THR A 106 -6.88 5.70 -6.79
CA THR A 106 -7.01 7.12 -7.13
C THR A 106 -6.61 7.98 -5.94
N GLY A 107 -5.52 8.72 -6.04
CA GLY A 107 -5.07 9.60 -4.95
C GLY A 107 -3.56 9.64 -4.76
N LEU A 108 -3.15 9.88 -3.51
CA LEU A 108 -1.74 10.02 -3.13
C LEU A 108 -1.28 8.83 -2.30
N LEU A 109 -0.21 8.16 -2.73
CA LEU A 109 0.45 7.13 -1.95
C LEU A 109 1.85 7.57 -1.57
N HIS A 110 2.17 7.49 -0.28
CA HIS A 110 3.50 7.78 0.24
C HIS A 110 4.08 6.55 0.94
N PHE A 111 5.28 6.16 0.54
CA PHE A 111 6.01 5.04 1.07
C PHE A 111 7.37 5.51 1.61
N ALA A 112 7.66 5.20 2.87
CA ALA A 112 8.94 5.49 3.52
C ALA A 112 9.51 4.22 4.15
N GLY A 113 10.75 3.85 3.80
CA GLY A 113 11.42 2.68 4.34
C GLY A 113 10.70 1.39 3.97
N VAL A 114 10.77 1.01 2.69
CA VAL A 114 10.15 -0.20 2.18
C VAL A 114 11.22 -1.23 1.87
N THR A 115 11.00 -2.46 2.33
CA THR A 115 11.81 -3.61 1.99
C THR A 115 10.95 -4.75 1.48
N GLY A 116 10.98 -5.04 0.17
CA GLY A 116 10.23 -6.14 -0.43
C GLY A 116 9.61 -5.83 -1.79
N LEU A 117 8.48 -6.47 -2.12
CA LEU A 117 7.84 -6.40 -3.42
C LEU A 117 6.59 -5.52 -3.36
N LEU A 118 6.49 -4.52 -4.23
CA LEU A 118 5.27 -3.73 -4.39
C LEU A 118 4.72 -3.91 -5.80
N HIS A 119 3.43 -4.18 -5.88
CA HIS A 119 2.70 -4.31 -7.12
C HIS A 119 1.54 -3.31 -7.19
N PHE A 120 1.48 -2.57 -8.28
CA PHE A 120 0.46 -1.59 -8.56
C PHE A 120 -0.21 -1.89 -9.89
N ALA A 121 -1.54 -1.98 -9.91
CA ALA A 121 -2.34 -2.13 -11.11
C ALA A 121 -3.40 -1.03 -11.17
N GLY A 122 -3.35 -0.19 -12.21
CA GLY A 122 -4.29 0.91 -12.42
C GLY A 122 -4.20 1.98 -11.32
N VAL A 123 -3.19 2.84 -11.42
CA VAL A 123 -3.02 3.97 -10.49
C VAL A 123 -3.21 5.30 -11.23
N THR A 124 -4.02 6.17 -10.64
CA THR A 124 -4.17 7.57 -11.06
C THR A 124 -3.84 8.49 -9.88
N GLY A 125 -2.79 9.30 -10.01
CA GLY A 125 -2.40 10.28 -8.99
C GLY A 125 -0.90 10.33 -8.72
N LEU A 126 -0.52 10.54 -7.45
CA LEU A 126 0.86 10.76 -7.04
C LEU A 126 1.37 9.58 -6.22
N LEU A 127 2.50 9.01 -6.62
CA LEU A 127 3.23 8.02 -5.83
C LEU A 127 4.58 8.60 -5.41
N HIS A 128 4.84 8.60 -4.12
CA HIS A 128 6.11 9.02 -3.55
C HIS A 128 6.76 7.87 -2.79
N PHE A 129 8.02 7.60 -3.10
CA PHE A 129 8.81 6.52 -2.53
C PHE A 129 10.11 7.08 -1.96
N ALA A 130 10.38 6.81 -0.68
CA ALA A 130 11.62 7.19 0.00
C ALA A 130 12.25 5.97 0.68
N GLY A 131 13.46 5.60 0.27
CA GLY A 131 14.20 4.45 0.81
C GLY A 131 13.49 3.15 0.48
N VAL A 132 13.56 2.72 -0.78
CA VAL A 132 12.96 1.46 -1.25
C VAL A 132 14.07 0.49 -1.62
N THR A 133 14.03 -0.67 -0.98
CA THR A 133 14.87 -1.83 -1.29
C THR A 133 13.99 -3.01 -1.67
N GLY A 134 14.01 -3.40 -2.94
CA GLY A 134 13.21 -4.49 -3.51
C GLY A 134 12.45 -4.10 -4.78
N LEU A 135 11.70 -5.05 -5.33
CA LEU A 135 11.14 -4.96 -6.67
C LEU A 135 9.85 -4.13 -6.69
N LEU A 136 9.75 -3.22 -7.66
CA LEU A 136 8.51 -2.48 -7.95
C LEU A 136 7.93 -2.93 -9.30
N HIS A 137 6.64 -3.20 -9.35
CA HIS A 137 5.93 -3.52 -10.59
C HIS A 137 4.68 -2.65 -10.75
N PHE A 138 4.53 -2.07 -11.92
CA PHE A 138 3.47 -1.13 -12.25
C PHE A 138 2.78 -1.54 -13.55
N ALA A 139 1.48 -1.82 -13.48
CA ALA A 139 0.62 -2.08 -14.62
C ALA A 139 -0.39 -0.92 -14.77
N GLY A 140 -0.02 0.11 -15.55
CA GLY A 140 -0.86 1.29 -15.77
C GLY A 140 -0.75 2.31 -14.65
N VAL A 141 0.02 3.37 -14.88
CA VAL A 141 0.13 4.52 -13.97
C VAL A 141 0.00 5.83 -14.75
N THR A 142 -0.93 6.68 -14.31
CA THR A 142 -1.14 8.04 -14.80
C THR A 142 -0.91 9.04 -13.65
N GLY A 143 -0.07 10.06 -13.87
CA GLY A 143 0.20 11.11 -12.89
C GLY A 143 1.70 11.33 -12.63
N LEU A 144 2.13 11.27 -11.37
CA LEU A 144 3.52 11.56 -10.96
C LEU A 144 4.08 10.41 -10.12
N LEU A 145 5.29 9.95 -10.45
CA LEU A 145 6.09 9.11 -9.58
C LEU A 145 7.37 9.82 -9.16
N HIS A 146 7.62 9.83 -7.85
CA HIS A 146 8.80 10.42 -7.25
C HIS A 146 9.54 9.39 -6.40
N PHE A 147 10.82 9.17 -6.68
CA PHE A 147 11.68 8.21 -6.00
C PHE A 147 12.87 8.90 -5.34
N VAL A 148 13.13 8.56 -4.08
CA VAL A 148 14.34 8.94 -3.33
C VAL A 148 14.98 7.69 -2.76
N GLY A 149 16.24 7.40 -3.07
CA GLY A 149 16.93 6.24 -2.51
C GLY A 149 16.37 4.90 -2.98
N LEU A 150 16.04 4.76 -4.27
CA LEU A 150 15.70 3.48 -4.88
C LEU A 150 16.99 2.74 -5.28
N THR A 151 17.14 1.49 -4.83
CA THR A 151 18.34 0.67 -5.09
C THR A 151 18.13 -0.50 -6.04
N ASP A 152 16.87 -0.89 -6.27
CA ASP A 152 16.51 -2.14 -6.92
C ASP A 152 15.73 -1.93 -8.22
N PRO A 153 15.58 -2.97 -9.05
CA PRO A 153 14.85 -2.88 -10.32
C PRO A 153 13.38 -2.50 -10.13
N PHE A 154 12.82 -1.87 -11.17
CA PHE A 154 11.39 -1.65 -11.30
C PHE A 154 10.91 -1.92 -12.73
N HIS A 155 9.63 -2.22 -12.88
CA HIS A 155 9.00 -2.55 -14.17
C HIS A 155 7.71 -1.77 -14.38
N PHE A 156 7.49 -1.31 -15.62
CA PHE A 156 6.25 -0.69 -16.08
C PHE A 156 5.71 -1.43 -17.31
N ALA A 157 4.44 -1.82 -17.29
CA ALA A 157 3.73 -2.32 -18.47
C ALA A 157 3.11 -1.18 -19.31
N VAL A 158 2.59 -0.14 -18.64
CA VAL A 158 2.03 1.07 -19.25
C VAL A 158 2.31 2.25 -18.32
N LEU A 159 2.91 3.32 -18.85
CA LEU A 159 3.28 4.51 -18.08
C LEU A 159 2.95 5.80 -18.85
N THR A 160 2.10 6.63 -18.26
CA THR A 160 1.72 7.98 -18.75
C THR A 160 1.97 9.01 -17.66
N SER A 161 3.11 8.90 -16.99
CA SER A 161 3.43 9.69 -15.81
C SER A 161 4.77 10.41 -15.92
N LEU A 162 4.90 11.52 -15.20
CA LEU A 162 6.20 12.14 -14.96
C LEU A 162 6.98 11.28 -13.96
N LEU A 163 8.25 11.05 -14.25
CA LEU A 163 9.17 10.29 -13.41
C LEU A 163 10.25 11.23 -12.87
N HIS A 164 10.42 11.25 -11.55
CA HIS A 164 11.51 11.95 -10.88
C HIS A 164 12.28 10.99 -9.95
N PHE A 165 13.61 11.06 -10.03
CA PHE A 165 14.51 10.30 -9.18
C PHE A 165 15.50 11.23 -8.48
N ALA A 166 15.74 10.99 -7.20
CA ALA A 166 16.81 11.61 -6.42
C ALA A 166 17.58 10.54 -5.64
N ARG A 167 18.91 10.68 -5.53
CA ARG A 167 19.79 9.82 -4.70
C ARG A 167 19.53 8.32 -4.89
N SER A 168 19.25 7.88 -6.12
CA SER A 168 18.84 6.50 -6.43
C SER A 168 19.89 5.81 -7.31
N HIS A 169 20.20 4.56 -7.01
CA HIS A 169 21.07 3.71 -7.83
C HIS A 169 20.21 2.80 -8.70
N VAL A 170 19.82 3.30 -9.87
CA VAL A 170 18.85 2.64 -10.75
C VAL A 170 19.57 1.84 -11.84
N TYR A 171 19.38 0.52 -11.85
CA TYR A 171 19.67 -0.33 -13.02
C TYR A 171 18.47 -0.32 -13.96
N PHE A 172 18.51 0.56 -14.96
CA PHE A 172 17.44 0.69 -15.95
C PHE A 172 17.56 -0.40 -17.02
N ARG A 173 16.69 -1.41 -16.97
CA ARG A 173 16.51 -2.36 -18.08
C ARG A 173 15.12 -2.16 -18.67
N LEU A 174 15.03 -1.35 -19.73
CA LEU A 174 13.85 -1.33 -20.60
C LEU A 174 13.84 -2.62 -21.41
N LEU A 175 13.01 -3.57 -20.99
CA LEU A 175 12.57 -4.67 -21.86
C LEU A 175 11.20 -4.26 -22.39
N GLU A 176 11.20 -3.81 -23.64
CA GLU A 176 10.06 -3.59 -24.55
C GLU A 176 8.71 -3.15 -23.94
N SER A 177 8.34 -1.87 -24.11
CA SER A 177 6.93 -1.51 -24.32
C SER A 177 6.77 -0.13 -24.97
N TYR A 178 5.73 -0.01 -25.79
CA TYR A 178 5.45 1.03 -26.78
C TYR A 178 5.55 2.48 -26.26
N TYR A 179 6.34 3.28 -26.97
CA TYR A 179 6.55 4.70 -26.74
C TYR A 179 5.27 5.51 -27.06
N GLN A 180 4.72 6.24 -26.09
CA GLN A 180 3.91 7.45 -26.31
C GLN A 180 4.76 8.66 -25.88
N PRO A 181 4.81 9.76 -26.65
CA PRO A 181 5.90 10.74 -26.59
C PRO A 181 5.86 11.72 -25.40
N LEU A 182 5.09 11.44 -24.35
CA LEU A 182 4.87 12.39 -23.22
C LEU A 182 5.70 12.09 -21.97
N CYS A 183 6.56 11.07 -21.96
CA CYS A 183 7.41 10.77 -20.82
C CYS A 183 8.59 11.76 -20.74
N SER A 184 8.42 12.88 -20.03
CA SER A 184 9.55 13.74 -19.64
C SER A 184 10.26 13.13 -18.43
N LEU A 185 11.43 12.53 -18.67
CA LEU A 185 12.29 11.96 -17.63
C LEU A 185 13.22 13.06 -17.12
N TYR A 186 12.98 13.54 -15.89
CA TYR A 186 13.86 14.52 -15.25
C TYR A 186 14.84 13.80 -14.32
N PHE A 187 16.09 13.70 -14.74
CA PHE A 187 17.20 13.30 -13.88
C PHE A 187 17.77 14.53 -13.19
N THR A 188 17.63 14.62 -11.87
CA THR A 188 18.49 15.49 -11.08
C THR A 188 19.44 14.60 -10.27
N ILE A 189 20.63 14.36 -10.83
CA ILE A 189 21.69 13.63 -10.14
C ILE A 189 22.34 14.61 -9.16
N TYR A 190 22.03 14.48 -7.88
CA TYR A 190 22.84 15.07 -6.82
C TYR A 190 23.89 14.05 -6.41
N TYR A 191 25.16 14.38 -6.68
CA TYR A 191 26.33 13.71 -6.13
C TYR A 191 26.34 13.81 -4.61
#